data_AF-A0A1F7WI80-F1
#
_entry.id   AF-A0A1F7WI80-F1
#
_cell.length_a   1.000
_cell.length_b   1.000
_cell.length_c   1.000
_cell.angle_alpha   90.00
_cell.angle_beta   90.00
_cell.angle_gamma   90.00
#
_symmetry.space_group_name_H-M   'P 1'
#
loop_
_entity.id
_entity.type
_entity.pdbx_description
1 polymer ?
#
loop_
_entity_poly.entity_id
_entity_poly.type
_entity_poly.pdbx_seq_one_letter_code
_entity_poly.pdbx_strand_id
1 'polypeptide(L)'
;MVGKESEDWTEGYISEYIKENTASRIPRMLDKGYKLSELHILWSQRAQAVFSDKRGDLFVIKVEKADYVAAPVLDSETWDAPIWVPRVHPVTGTVYTTRWNNKVKITPETAQDYVAIGGDKYREVVRGRVNLSNIPQSWSVSCLVPQRVPGGLTAGGRQQEEIWHDYAPSGIEQQRVEAMLIGIQRISEAFSQGRIKTDEDLERVAKETEEMFQKQGILTATGTFWRDLRDFVRRALQKDSLGRRNPSRALHLAAAGYTRASLVGEKARRVRTKAKNVKEYLEQANSKAIEHFRKAAEVLDRIAGLSKYKGVYAFRKNIATLTRSEALSISEINKGVIENDLKPVQAAPWLFPARSAEALLMGVNKKTDEEKERFAKTLEAGGELGLLVQHSAEDYLGRRDTVGVRNMMGEAHARLIGALQNPDFFETTVFR
;
A
#
# COMPACT_ATOMS: atom_id res chain seq x y z
N MET A 1 -32.14 -14.12 -27.04
CA MET A 1 -31.94 -14.89 -25.79
C MET A 1 -30.69 -14.34 -25.13
N VAL A 2 -30.89 -13.51 -24.10
CA VAL A 2 -29.81 -12.78 -23.41
C VAL A 2 -29.56 -13.51 -22.10
N GLY A 3 -28.49 -14.30 -22.04
CA GLY A 3 -28.06 -15.02 -20.85
C GLY A 3 -27.13 -14.14 -20.01
N LYS A 4 -27.62 -13.72 -18.84
CA LYS A 4 -26.84 -13.16 -17.74
C LYS A 4 -25.95 -14.26 -17.14
N GLU A 5 -24.72 -14.38 -17.59
CA GLU A 5 -23.72 -15.24 -16.95
C GLU A 5 -22.34 -14.57 -16.98
N SER A 6 -22.09 -13.61 -16.09
CA SER A 6 -20.72 -13.17 -15.82
C SER A 6 -20.59 -12.43 -14.50
N GLU A 7 -20.64 -13.15 -13.39
CA GLU A 7 -20.10 -12.71 -12.09
C GLU A 7 -19.71 -13.99 -11.30
N ASP A 8 -18.78 -13.91 -10.35
CA ASP A 8 -18.50 -14.96 -9.33
C ASP A 8 -17.53 -16.13 -9.59
N TRP A 9 -16.22 -15.84 -9.71
CA TRP A 9 -15.18 -16.90 -9.73
C TRP A 9 -14.28 -17.04 -8.49
N THR A 10 -14.00 -16.00 -7.68
CA THR A 10 -13.51 -16.29 -6.30
C THR A 10 -14.65 -16.83 -5.45
N GLU A 11 -15.88 -16.49 -5.80
CA GLU A 11 -17.03 -17.21 -5.29
C GLU A 11 -17.08 -18.57 -5.96
N GLY A 12 -16.79 -18.76 -7.24
CA GLY A 12 -16.60 -20.08 -7.86
C GLY A 12 -15.57 -20.99 -7.18
N TYR A 13 -14.36 -20.53 -6.87
CA TYR A 13 -13.28 -21.33 -6.25
C TYR A 13 -13.42 -21.43 -4.74
N ILE A 14 -13.86 -20.37 -4.04
CA ILE A 14 -14.27 -20.48 -2.63
C ILE A 14 -15.50 -21.38 -2.56
N SER A 15 -16.45 -21.32 -3.49
CA SER A 15 -17.64 -22.19 -3.59
C SER A 15 -17.31 -23.57 -4.12
N GLU A 16 -16.23 -23.82 -4.87
CA GLU A 16 -15.73 -25.15 -5.24
C GLU A 16 -14.96 -25.76 -4.08
N TYR A 17 -14.03 -25.02 -3.47
CA TYR A 17 -13.35 -25.42 -2.25
C TYR A 17 -14.34 -25.64 -1.11
N ILE A 18 -15.36 -24.78 -1.00
CA ILE A 18 -16.50 -24.95 -0.10
C ILE A 18 -17.38 -26.07 -0.61
N LYS A 19 -17.72 -26.27 -1.88
CA LYS A 19 -18.54 -27.41 -2.32
C LYS A 19 -17.83 -28.74 -2.03
N GLU A 20 -16.57 -28.87 -2.39
CA GLU A 20 -15.73 -30.05 -2.11
C GLU A 20 -15.58 -30.29 -0.61
N ASN A 21 -15.34 -29.26 0.21
CA ASN A 21 -15.14 -29.44 1.66
C ASN A 21 -16.45 -29.39 2.49
N THR A 22 -17.48 -28.64 2.08
CA THR A 22 -18.78 -28.51 2.76
C THR A 22 -19.83 -29.52 2.31
N ALA A 23 -19.84 -29.96 1.05
CA ALA A 23 -20.87 -30.91 0.59
C ALA A 23 -20.52 -32.38 0.92
N SER A 24 -19.23 -32.71 1.07
CA SER A 24 -18.81 -34.11 1.29
C SER A 24 -18.04 -34.36 2.60
N ARG A 25 -17.21 -33.41 3.05
CA ARG A 25 -16.30 -33.60 4.20
C ARG A 25 -16.88 -33.09 5.51
N ILE A 26 -17.53 -31.92 5.52
CA ILE A 26 -18.16 -31.34 6.71
C ILE A 26 -19.24 -32.23 7.31
N PRO A 27 -20.20 -32.77 6.53
CA PRO A 27 -21.19 -33.72 7.05
C PRO A 27 -20.50 -34.90 7.73
N ARG A 28 -19.53 -35.53 7.03
CA ARG A 28 -18.77 -36.67 7.55
C ARG A 28 -17.91 -36.36 8.78
N MET A 29 -17.40 -35.14 8.95
CA MET A 29 -16.62 -34.75 10.12
C MET A 29 -17.53 -34.42 11.31
N LEU A 30 -18.65 -33.73 11.07
CA LEU A 30 -19.67 -33.51 12.09
C LEU A 30 -20.29 -34.83 12.56
N ASP A 31 -20.57 -35.76 11.63
CA ASP A 31 -21.06 -37.12 11.91
C ASP A 31 -20.03 -37.96 12.69
N LYS A 32 -18.74 -37.63 12.57
CA LYS A 32 -17.64 -38.24 13.35
C LYS A 32 -17.41 -37.59 14.72
N GLY A 33 -18.24 -36.60 15.10
CA GLY A 33 -18.20 -35.95 16.41
C GLY A 33 -17.20 -34.80 16.55
N TYR A 34 -16.60 -34.31 15.46
CA TYR A 34 -15.70 -33.15 15.53
C TYR A 34 -16.45 -31.90 15.97
N LYS A 35 -15.86 -31.14 16.89
CA LYS A 35 -16.41 -29.84 17.30
C LYS A 35 -16.08 -28.78 16.25
N LEU A 36 -16.96 -27.79 16.09
CA LEU A 36 -16.71 -26.67 15.17
C LEU A 36 -15.45 -25.87 15.51
N SER A 37 -15.06 -25.82 16.78
CA SER A 37 -13.79 -25.23 17.23
C SER A 37 -12.55 -25.99 16.76
N GLU A 38 -12.63 -27.31 16.57
CA GLU A 38 -11.53 -28.12 16.03
C GLU A 38 -11.45 -27.97 14.51
N LEU A 39 -12.63 -27.89 13.87
CA LEU A 39 -12.74 -27.55 12.46
C LEU A 39 -12.20 -26.15 12.16
N HIS A 40 -12.33 -25.21 13.09
CA HIS A 40 -11.75 -23.87 12.99
C HIS A 40 -10.23 -23.90 12.83
N ILE A 41 -9.52 -24.60 13.71
CA ILE A 41 -8.05 -24.67 13.65
C ILE A 41 -7.61 -25.28 12.32
N LEU A 42 -8.24 -26.38 11.94
CA LEU A 42 -7.95 -27.09 10.69
C LEU A 42 -8.23 -26.23 9.45
N TRP A 43 -9.30 -25.43 9.46
CA TRP A 43 -9.64 -24.57 8.33
C TRP A 43 -8.87 -23.27 8.30
N SER A 44 -8.50 -22.69 9.44
CA SER A 44 -7.57 -21.56 9.49
C SER A 44 -6.22 -21.97 8.92
N GLN A 45 -5.70 -23.15 9.28
CA GLN A 45 -4.48 -23.72 8.69
C GLN A 45 -4.60 -23.92 7.17
N ARG A 46 -5.73 -24.44 6.69
CA ARG A 46 -5.95 -24.60 5.24
C ARG A 46 -6.18 -23.28 4.53
N ALA A 47 -6.86 -22.32 5.14
CA ALA A 47 -7.05 -20.99 4.60
C ALA A 47 -5.69 -20.28 4.44
N GLN A 48 -4.77 -20.46 5.40
CA GLN A 48 -3.39 -20.01 5.28
C GLN A 48 -2.64 -20.67 4.12
N ALA A 49 -2.88 -21.96 3.84
CA ALA A 49 -2.31 -22.64 2.68
C ALA A 49 -2.89 -22.16 1.34
N VAL A 50 -4.21 -21.88 1.29
CA VAL A 50 -4.91 -21.37 0.09
C VAL A 50 -4.50 -19.92 -0.21
N PHE A 51 -4.41 -19.08 0.83
CA PHE A 51 -3.87 -17.74 0.80
C PHE A 51 -2.44 -17.75 1.34
N SER A 52 -1.51 -18.36 0.63
CA SER A 52 -0.09 -18.33 1.00
C SER A 52 0.50 -16.92 0.79
N ASP A 53 1.59 -16.60 1.51
CA ASP A 53 2.30 -15.31 1.38
C ASP A 53 2.65 -15.02 -0.10
N LYS A 54 3.15 -16.04 -0.81
CA LYS A 54 3.50 -15.95 -2.23
C LYS A 54 2.35 -15.55 -3.16
N ARG A 55 1.11 -15.98 -2.89
CA ARG A 55 -0.07 -15.60 -3.69
C ARG A 55 -0.58 -14.22 -3.32
N GLY A 56 -0.39 -13.84 -2.06
CA GLY A 56 -0.80 -12.54 -1.55
C GLY A 56 0.06 -11.38 -2.04
N ASP A 57 1.29 -11.66 -2.47
CA ASP A 57 2.21 -10.65 -2.99
C ASP A 57 2.07 -10.38 -4.51
N LEU A 58 1.12 -11.02 -5.20
CA LEU A 58 0.91 -10.82 -6.63
C LEU A 58 0.29 -9.46 -6.95
N PHE A 59 0.88 -8.78 -7.94
CA PHE A 59 0.36 -7.54 -8.50
C PHE A 59 -0.18 -7.78 -9.89
N VAL A 60 -1.35 -7.20 -10.15
CA VAL A 60 -1.95 -7.20 -11.47
C VAL A 60 -2.22 -5.76 -11.85
N ILE A 61 -1.67 -5.33 -12.97
CA ILE A 61 -1.70 -3.94 -13.41
C ILE A 61 -2.17 -3.93 -14.87
N LYS A 62 -3.07 -3.02 -15.21
CA LYS A 62 -3.44 -2.83 -16.61
C LYS A 62 -2.22 -2.36 -17.40
N VAL A 63 -2.05 -2.82 -18.64
CA VAL A 63 -0.93 -2.42 -19.51
C VAL A 63 -0.84 -0.90 -19.66
N GLU A 64 -1.97 -0.20 -19.70
CA GLU A 64 -2.04 1.28 -19.74
C GLU A 64 -1.39 1.97 -18.52
N LYS A 65 -1.19 1.24 -17.42
CA LYS A 65 -0.55 1.70 -16.17
C LYS A 65 0.76 0.96 -15.89
N ALA A 66 1.36 0.33 -16.91
CA ALA A 66 2.61 -0.40 -16.77
C ALA A 66 3.81 0.53 -16.49
N ASP A 67 3.68 1.83 -16.76
CA ASP A 67 4.65 2.87 -16.37
C ASP A 67 4.98 2.85 -14.86
N TYR A 68 4.00 2.55 -14.01
CA TYR A 68 4.21 2.32 -12.58
C TYR A 68 5.18 1.16 -12.29
N VAL A 69 5.24 0.14 -13.15
CA VAL A 69 6.11 -1.02 -12.97
C VAL A 69 7.58 -0.64 -13.14
N ALA A 70 7.85 0.29 -14.04
CA ALA A 70 9.18 0.85 -14.25
C ALA A 70 9.55 1.90 -13.19
N ALA A 71 8.62 2.27 -12.29
CA ALA A 71 8.90 3.21 -11.23
C ALA A 71 9.88 2.60 -10.21
N PRO A 72 10.89 3.36 -9.74
CA PRO A 72 11.85 2.88 -8.76
C PRO A 72 11.17 2.49 -7.45
N VAL A 73 11.73 1.50 -6.79
CA VAL A 73 11.35 1.12 -5.43
C VAL A 73 11.86 2.23 -4.50
N LEU A 74 11.01 2.71 -3.60
CA LEU A 74 11.42 3.67 -2.58
C LEU A 74 12.56 3.07 -1.76
N ASP A 75 13.61 3.83 -1.45
CA ASP A 75 14.69 3.41 -0.53
C ASP A 75 15.43 2.11 -0.93
N SER A 76 15.31 1.65 -2.19
CA SER A 76 16.03 0.48 -2.72
C SER A 76 16.42 0.68 -4.18
N GLU A 77 17.70 0.46 -4.49
CA GLU A 77 18.19 0.45 -5.88
C GLU A 77 17.93 -0.89 -6.60
N THR A 78 17.45 -1.91 -5.87
CA THR A 78 17.27 -3.26 -6.42
C THR A 78 15.85 -3.50 -6.93
N TRP A 79 15.78 -4.13 -8.10
CA TRP A 79 14.53 -4.59 -8.72
C TRP A 79 13.94 -5.83 -8.02
N ASP A 80 14.73 -6.49 -7.16
CA ASP A 80 14.37 -7.70 -6.41
C ASP A 80 13.71 -7.41 -5.05
N ALA A 81 13.36 -6.16 -4.78
CA ALA A 81 12.64 -5.81 -3.56
C ALA A 81 11.28 -6.52 -3.50
N PRO A 82 10.81 -6.94 -2.30
CA PRO A 82 9.49 -7.52 -2.15
C PRO A 82 8.41 -6.63 -2.75
N ILE A 83 7.41 -7.23 -3.37
CA ILE A 83 6.48 -6.50 -4.25
C ILE A 83 5.56 -5.56 -3.45
N TRP A 84 5.45 -5.77 -2.13
CA TRP A 84 4.75 -4.89 -1.22
C TRP A 84 5.49 -3.59 -0.89
N VAL A 85 6.77 -3.46 -1.24
CA VAL A 85 7.54 -2.23 -1.01
C VAL A 85 6.99 -1.11 -1.92
N PRO A 86 6.71 0.10 -1.37
CA PRO A 86 6.23 1.23 -2.15
C PRO A 86 7.17 1.60 -3.30
N ARG A 87 6.59 2.07 -4.40
CA ARG A 87 7.36 2.67 -5.50
C ARG A 87 7.10 4.15 -5.59
N VAL A 88 7.95 4.87 -6.33
CA VAL A 88 7.89 6.32 -6.39
C VAL A 88 7.93 6.81 -7.82
N HIS A 89 7.04 7.73 -8.16
CA HIS A 89 7.08 8.40 -9.45
C HIS A 89 8.36 9.26 -9.52
N PRO A 90 9.26 9.05 -10.51
CA PRO A 90 10.60 9.63 -10.50
C PRO A 90 10.63 11.15 -10.67
N VAL A 91 9.54 11.75 -11.17
CA VAL A 91 9.43 13.20 -11.39
C VAL A 91 8.76 13.90 -10.21
N THR A 92 7.63 13.37 -9.76
CA THR A 92 6.76 14.05 -8.79
C THR A 92 7.00 13.57 -7.36
N GLY A 93 7.77 12.50 -7.17
CA GLY A 93 7.94 11.89 -5.85
C GLY A 93 6.67 11.22 -5.33
N THR A 94 5.63 11.11 -6.16
CA THR A 94 4.36 10.51 -5.77
C THR A 94 4.60 9.08 -5.34
N VAL A 95 4.17 8.75 -4.12
CA VAL A 95 4.28 7.39 -3.61
C VAL A 95 3.13 6.57 -4.16
N TYR A 96 3.47 5.38 -4.60
CA TYR A 96 2.50 4.38 -4.95
C TYR A 96 2.54 3.31 -3.88
N THR A 97 1.45 3.26 -3.12
CA THR A 97 1.20 2.18 -2.17
C THR A 97 0.45 1.07 -2.87
N THR A 98 0.20 0.00 -2.13
CA THR A 98 -0.37 -1.21 -2.70
C THR A 98 -1.61 -1.54 -1.91
N ARG A 99 -2.76 -1.59 -2.57
CA ARG A 99 -4.03 -1.94 -1.94
C ARG A 99 -4.52 -3.27 -2.45
N TRP A 100 -5.20 -4.01 -1.60
CA TRP A 100 -5.89 -5.22 -2.02
C TRP A 100 -7.11 -4.83 -2.86
N ASN A 101 -7.08 -5.11 -4.15
CA ASN A 101 -8.25 -4.93 -5.00
C ASN A 101 -9.04 -6.22 -5.11
N ASN A 102 -10.33 -6.07 -5.43
CA ASN A 102 -11.13 -7.20 -5.84
C ASN A 102 -10.61 -7.77 -7.16
N LYS A 103 -10.83 -9.08 -7.28
CA LYS A 103 -10.62 -9.98 -8.43
C LYS A 103 -10.34 -9.25 -9.75
N VAL A 104 -9.11 -9.35 -10.26
CA VAL A 104 -8.90 -9.18 -11.71
C VAL A 104 -9.10 -10.55 -12.33
N LYS A 105 -10.20 -10.73 -13.07
CA LYS A 105 -10.43 -11.96 -13.84
C LYS A 105 -9.57 -11.88 -15.09
N ILE A 106 -8.39 -12.48 -15.03
CA ILE A 106 -7.51 -12.63 -16.19
C ILE A 106 -7.96 -13.91 -16.90
N THR A 107 -8.57 -13.75 -18.07
CA THR A 107 -8.86 -14.86 -18.99
C THR A 107 -7.79 -14.88 -20.09
N PRO A 108 -7.66 -15.97 -20.87
CA PRO A 108 -6.78 -15.97 -22.02
C PRO A 108 -7.00 -14.77 -22.97
N GLU A 109 -8.24 -14.32 -23.09
CA GLU A 109 -8.65 -13.19 -23.92
C GLU A 109 -8.24 -11.83 -23.31
N THR A 110 -8.43 -11.63 -22.00
CA THR A 110 -8.11 -10.35 -21.34
C THR A 110 -6.65 -10.24 -20.87
N ALA A 111 -5.89 -11.34 -20.88
CA ALA A 111 -4.49 -11.36 -20.44
C ALA A 111 -3.57 -10.42 -21.23
N GLN A 112 -3.94 -10.06 -22.47
CA GLN A 112 -3.19 -9.11 -23.27
C GLN A 112 -3.24 -7.68 -22.70
N ASP A 113 -4.24 -7.38 -21.87
CA ASP A 113 -4.48 -6.05 -21.32
C ASP A 113 -3.85 -5.85 -19.93
N TYR A 114 -3.22 -6.90 -19.36
CA TYR A 114 -2.68 -6.88 -18.00
C TYR A 114 -1.26 -7.43 -17.91
N VAL A 115 -0.49 -6.86 -16.98
CA VAL A 115 0.82 -7.29 -16.55
C VAL A 115 0.70 -7.87 -15.14
N ALA A 116 1.30 -9.04 -14.91
CA ALA A 116 1.36 -9.68 -13.61
C ALA A 116 2.80 -9.64 -13.06
N ILE A 117 2.96 -9.25 -11.80
CA ILE A 117 4.26 -9.14 -11.13
C ILE A 117 4.23 -9.97 -9.85
N GLY A 118 5.18 -10.91 -9.74
CA GLY A 118 5.42 -11.74 -8.55
C GLY A 118 5.35 -13.24 -8.77
N GLY A 119 6.22 -13.97 -8.06
CA GLY A 119 6.45 -15.42 -8.23
C GLY A 119 7.56 -15.71 -9.25
N ASP A 120 8.73 -16.12 -8.74
CA ASP A 120 9.95 -16.64 -9.39
C ASP A 120 10.53 -16.03 -10.67
N LYS A 121 9.95 -14.98 -11.27
CA LYS A 121 10.63 -14.02 -12.16
C LYS A 121 9.64 -12.96 -12.62
N TYR A 122 10.14 -11.75 -12.77
CA TYR A 122 9.53 -10.70 -13.57
C TYR A 122 9.15 -11.29 -14.95
N ARG A 123 7.86 -11.47 -15.20
CA ARG A 123 7.34 -11.73 -16.55
C ARG A 123 6.89 -10.40 -17.10
N GLU A 124 7.87 -9.61 -17.50
CA GLU A 124 7.61 -8.50 -18.38
C GLU A 124 6.99 -9.07 -19.65
N VAL A 125 5.70 -8.79 -19.86
CA VAL A 125 5.07 -9.04 -21.14
C VAL A 125 4.75 -7.69 -21.72
N VAL A 126 5.77 -7.06 -22.30
CA VAL A 126 5.55 -6.09 -23.34
C VAL A 126 5.54 -6.87 -24.65
N ARG A 127 4.36 -6.96 -25.28
CA ARG A 127 4.12 -7.54 -26.61
C ARG A 127 4.36 -9.05 -26.75
N GLY A 128 3.47 -9.83 -26.15
CA GLY A 128 2.90 -10.98 -26.90
C GLY A 128 3.14 -12.40 -26.39
N ARG A 129 3.73 -12.64 -25.22
CA ARG A 129 3.83 -14.01 -24.67
C ARG A 129 3.67 -14.07 -23.15
N VAL A 130 2.47 -13.76 -22.66
CA VAL A 130 2.06 -14.34 -21.37
C VAL A 130 1.95 -15.84 -21.60
N ASN A 131 2.88 -16.63 -21.08
CA ASN A 131 2.68 -18.08 -21.06
C ASN A 131 1.65 -18.40 -19.96
N LEU A 132 0.38 -18.38 -20.35
CA LEU A 132 -0.77 -18.66 -19.49
C LEU A 132 -0.64 -19.98 -18.73
N SER A 133 0.17 -20.94 -19.19
CA SER A 133 0.38 -22.21 -18.47
C SER A 133 1.06 -22.05 -17.10
N ASN A 134 1.67 -20.89 -16.84
CA ASN A 134 2.34 -20.61 -15.55
C ASN A 134 1.51 -19.74 -14.61
N ILE A 135 0.46 -19.09 -15.13
CA ILE A 135 -0.55 -18.46 -14.29
C ILE A 135 -1.61 -19.54 -14.12
N PRO A 136 -1.78 -20.15 -12.93
CA PRO A 136 -2.73 -21.24 -12.78
C PRO A 136 -4.11 -20.78 -13.25
N GLN A 137 -4.65 -21.46 -14.27
CA GLN A 137 -5.91 -21.10 -14.92
C GLN A 137 -7.12 -21.04 -13.95
N SER A 138 -6.96 -21.55 -12.73
CA SER A 138 -7.95 -21.55 -11.65
C SER A 138 -7.86 -20.37 -10.67
N TRP A 139 -6.90 -19.43 -10.83
CA TRP A 139 -6.73 -18.36 -9.86
C TRP A 139 -7.63 -17.15 -10.13
N SER A 140 -8.60 -16.96 -9.24
CA SER A 140 -9.19 -15.65 -9.02
C SER A 140 -8.27 -14.82 -8.12
N VAL A 141 -7.47 -13.92 -8.70
CA VAL A 141 -6.40 -13.23 -7.98
C VAL A 141 -6.96 -12.10 -7.12
N SER A 142 -6.87 -12.24 -5.80
CA SER A 142 -6.91 -11.11 -4.87
C SER A 142 -5.56 -10.42 -4.97
N CYS A 143 -5.44 -9.40 -5.82
CA CYS A 143 -4.16 -8.79 -6.16
C CYS A 143 -3.93 -7.50 -5.37
N LEU A 144 -2.66 -7.17 -5.22
CA LEU A 144 -2.24 -5.86 -4.81
C LEU A 144 -2.17 -4.98 -6.05
N VAL A 145 -2.87 -3.86 -6.04
CA VAL A 145 -2.83 -2.90 -7.14
C VAL A 145 -2.14 -1.62 -6.68
N PRO A 146 -1.37 -0.96 -7.56
CA PRO A 146 -0.85 0.35 -7.27
C PRO A 146 -1.98 1.32 -7.00
N GLN A 147 -1.83 2.04 -5.90
CA GLN A 147 -2.63 3.20 -5.59
C GLN A 147 -1.71 4.41 -5.56
N ARG A 148 -2.01 5.38 -6.43
CA ARG A 148 -1.31 6.65 -6.46
C ARG A 148 -1.69 7.46 -5.22
N VAL A 149 -0.69 7.91 -4.47
CA VAL A 149 -0.86 8.78 -3.29
C VAL A 149 -0.08 10.08 -3.54
N PRO A 150 -0.74 11.12 -4.11
CA PRO A 150 -0.08 12.37 -4.46
C PRO A 150 0.76 12.94 -3.32
N GLY A 151 0.23 13.02 -2.10
CA GLY A 151 0.93 13.51 -0.90
C GLY A 151 2.12 12.70 -0.40
N GLY A 152 2.58 11.71 -1.18
CA GLY A 152 3.85 11.05 -0.95
C GLY A 152 3.89 10.24 0.34
N LEU A 153 4.98 10.38 1.10
CA LEU A 153 5.28 9.55 2.26
C LEU A 153 4.23 9.72 3.38
N THR A 154 3.91 10.96 3.75
CA THR A 154 2.99 11.26 4.87
C THR A 154 1.56 10.82 4.55
N ALA A 155 1.05 11.18 3.38
CA ALA A 155 -0.29 10.77 2.96
C ALA A 155 -0.37 9.25 2.75
N GLY A 156 0.70 8.63 2.24
CA GLY A 156 0.80 7.18 2.10
C GLY A 156 0.74 6.47 3.47
N GLY A 157 1.47 7.00 4.46
CA GLY A 157 1.44 6.50 5.84
C GLY A 157 0.05 6.57 6.46
N ARG A 158 -0.63 7.73 6.37
CA ARG A 158 -2.00 7.92 6.88
C ARG A 158 -3.00 6.95 6.26
N GLN A 159 -2.93 6.76 4.94
CA GLN A 159 -3.78 5.77 4.26
C GLN A 159 -3.53 4.35 4.77
N GLN A 160 -2.27 3.95 4.96
CA GLN A 160 -1.98 2.62 5.50
C GLN A 160 -2.38 2.48 6.97
N GLU A 161 -2.33 3.56 7.73
CA GLU A 161 -2.84 3.62 9.10
C GLU A 161 -4.36 3.41 9.17
N GLU A 162 -5.13 4.06 8.31
CA GLU A 162 -6.59 3.84 8.20
C GLU A 162 -6.90 2.38 7.88
N ILE A 163 -6.22 1.81 6.87
CA ILE A 163 -6.36 0.39 6.51
C ILE A 163 -5.95 -0.51 7.67
N TRP A 164 -4.87 -0.19 8.39
CA TRP A 164 -4.46 -0.99 9.54
C TRP A 164 -5.50 -0.93 10.67
N HIS A 165 -6.06 0.25 10.97
CA HIS A 165 -7.07 0.45 12.00
C HIS A 165 -8.37 -0.28 11.72
N ASP A 166 -8.87 -0.25 10.48
CA ASP A 166 -10.11 -0.92 10.08
C ASP A 166 -10.07 -2.44 10.34
N TYR A 167 -8.89 -3.03 10.20
CA TYR A 167 -8.63 -4.46 10.35
C TYR A 167 -7.92 -4.84 11.67
N ALA A 168 -7.65 -3.87 12.55
CA ALA A 168 -7.09 -4.08 13.88
C ALA A 168 -8.05 -4.91 14.77
N PRO A 169 -7.61 -5.50 15.89
CA PRO A 169 -8.51 -6.22 16.81
C PRO A 169 -9.76 -5.44 17.23
N SER A 170 -9.63 -4.12 17.39
CA SER A 170 -10.73 -3.20 17.70
C SER A 170 -11.40 -2.59 16.46
N GLY A 171 -10.97 -2.97 15.26
CA GLY A 171 -11.43 -2.43 13.99
C GLY A 171 -12.79 -3.00 13.56
N ILE A 172 -13.55 -2.20 12.81
CA ILE A 172 -14.93 -2.54 12.41
C ILE A 172 -14.97 -3.82 11.58
N GLU A 173 -14.02 -4.03 10.66
CA GLU A 173 -14.01 -5.25 9.83
C GLU A 173 -13.68 -6.49 10.65
N GLN A 174 -12.76 -6.39 11.62
CA GLN A 174 -12.44 -7.49 12.51
C GLN A 174 -13.61 -7.84 13.44
N GLN A 175 -14.27 -6.84 14.02
CA GLN A 175 -15.46 -7.03 14.83
C GLN A 175 -16.59 -7.72 14.05
N ARG A 176 -16.77 -7.36 12.77
CA ARG A 176 -17.72 -8.04 11.87
C ARG A 176 -17.38 -9.51 11.67
N VAL A 177 -16.10 -9.84 11.45
CA VAL A 177 -15.64 -11.24 11.30
C VAL A 177 -15.88 -12.02 12.59
N GLU A 178 -15.51 -11.47 13.74
CA GLU A 178 -15.68 -12.13 15.04
C GLU A 178 -17.15 -12.36 15.38
N ALA A 179 -18.00 -11.33 15.20
CA ALA A 179 -19.44 -11.46 15.42
C ALA A 179 -20.06 -12.52 14.51
N MET A 180 -19.60 -12.61 13.26
CA MET A 180 -20.04 -13.66 12.34
C MET A 180 -19.65 -15.05 12.84
N LEU A 181 -18.39 -15.25 13.24
CA LEU A 181 -17.91 -16.53 13.79
C LEU A 181 -18.68 -16.93 15.06
N ILE A 182 -18.93 -15.99 15.97
CA ILE A 182 -19.71 -16.19 17.19
C ILE A 182 -21.16 -16.57 16.85
N GLY A 183 -21.80 -15.87 15.92
CA GLY A 183 -23.17 -16.16 15.50
C GLY A 183 -23.31 -17.56 14.94
N ILE A 184 -22.41 -17.93 14.03
CA ILE A 184 -22.40 -19.26 13.43
C ILE A 184 -22.17 -20.35 14.48
N GLN A 185 -21.25 -20.11 15.44
CA GLN A 185 -21.00 -21.04 16.53
C GLN A 185 -22.24 -21.22 17.41
N ARG A 186 -22.92 -20.13 17.79
CA ARG A 186 -24.17 -20.18 18.57
C ARG A 186 -25.26 -20.98 17.88
N ILE A 187 -25.46 -20.77 16.58
CA ILE A 187 -26.43 -21.53 15.77
C ILE A 187 -26.08 -23.01 15.84
N SER A 188 -24.81 -23.35 15.62
CA SER A 188 -24.41 -24.75 15.64
C SER A 188 -24.56 -25.41 17.01
N GLU A 189 -24.26 -24.71 18.09
CA GLU A 189 -24.44 -25.22 19.46
C GLU A 189 -25.92 -25.41 19.78
N ALA A 190 -26.80 -24.50 19.34
CA ALA A 190 -28.23 -24.61 19.53
C ALA A 190 -28.81 -25.85 18.83
N PHE A 191 -28.37 -26.16 17.61
CA PHE A 191 -28.79 -27.36 16.89
C PHE A 191 -28.15 -28.65 17.42
N SER A 192 -26.84 -28.66 17.69
CA SER A 192 -26.13 -29.88 18.13
C SER A 192 -26.55 -30.34 19.53
N GLN A 193 -26.94 -29.40 20.40
CA GLN A 193 -27.42 -29.71 21.75
C GLN A 193 -28.94 -29.91 21.82
N GLY A 194 -29.64 -29.91 20.68
CA GLY A 194 -31.10 -30.10 20.64
C GLY A 194 -31.90 -29.01 21.35
N ARG A 195 -31.37 -27.78 21.42
CA ARG A 195 -32.05 -26.62 22.05
C ARG A 195 -33.16 -26.03 21.17
N ILE A 196 -33.21 -26.39 19.88
CA ILE A 196 -34.25 -25.97 18.94
C ILE A 196 -35.29 -27.09 18.83
N LYS A 197 -36.31 -27.03 19.70
CA LYS A 197 -37.39 -28.02 19.78
C LYS A 197 -38.69 -27.50 19.19
N THR A 198 -38.91 -26.20 19.22
CA THR A 198 -40.11 -25.53 18.68
C THR A 198 -39.77 -24.56 17.55
N ASP A 199 -40.79 -24.04 16.88
CA ASP A 199 -40.61 -22.97 15.89
C ASP A 199 -40.25 -21.65 16.57
N GLU A 200 -40.79 -21.42 17.77
CA GLU A 200 -40.42 -20.29 18.64
C GLU A 200 -38.95 -20.33 19.04
N ASP A 201 -38.38 -21.51 19.32
CA ASP A 201 -36.94 -21.65 19.60
C ASP A 201 -36.09 -21.24 18.38
N LEU A 202 -36.52 -21.63 17.17
CA LEU A 202 -35.84 -21.29 15.93
C LEU A 202 -35.91 -19.78 15.67
N GLU A 203 -37.09 -19.18 15.82
CA GLU A 203 -37.31 -17.74 15.67
C GLU A 203 -36.52 -16.92 16.70
N ARG A 204 -36.44 -17.38 17.95
CA ARG A 204 -35.63 -16.74 18.99
C ARG A 204 -34.16 -16.70 18.62
N VAL A 205 -33.57 -17.84 18.23
CA VAL A 205 -32.16 -17.91 17.83
C VAL A 205 -31.90 -17.08 16.57
N ALA A 206 -32.87 -17.07 15.64
CA ALA A 206 -32.79 -16.24 14.44
C ALA A 206 -32.74 -14.75 14.78
N LYS A 207 -33.65 -14.29 15.65
CA LYS A 207 -33.74 -12.91 16.10
C LYS A 207 -32.48 -12.48 16.86
N GLU A 208 -32.00 -13.28 17.81
CA GLU A 208 -30.76 -13.00 18.56
C GLU A 208 -29.54 -12.85 17.63
N THR A 209 -29.46 -13.69 16.60
CA THR A 209 -28.39 -13.62 15.61
C THR A 209 -28.51 -12.37 14.75
N GLU A 210 -29.73 -12.03 14.31
CA GLU A 210 -30.00 -10.84 13.50
C GLU A 210 -29.72 -9.54 14.26
N GLU A 211 -30.11 -9.46 15.54
CA GLU A 211 -29.79 -8.32 16.42
C GLU A 211 -28.28 -8.15 16.60
N MET A 212 -27.54 -9.25 16.78
CA MET A 212 -26.07 -9.21 16.86
C MET A 212 -25.45 -8.71 15.55
N PHE A 213 -25.94 -9.18 14.40
CA PHE A 213 -25.47 -8.72 13.09
C PHE A 213 -25.83 -7.26 12.81
N GLN A 214 -26.98 -6.80 13.27
CA GLN A 214 -27.40 -5.41 13.18
C GLN A 214 -26.47 -4.51 14.01
N LYS A 215 -26.20 -4.89 15.27
CA LYS A 215 -25.30 -4.14 16.17
C LYS A 215 -23.90 -3.96 15.58
N GLN A 216 -23.43 -4.92 14.79
CA GLN A 216 -22.09 -4.90 14.17
C GLN A 216 -22.10 -4.36 12.73
N GLY A 217 -23.24 -3.86 12.24
CA GLY A 217 -23.38 -3.31 10.89
C GLY A 217 -23.19 -4.33 9.78
N ILE A 218 -23.32 -5.62 10.07
CA ILE A 218 -23.20 -6.71 9.09
C ILE A 218 -24.40 -6.69 8.12
N LEU A 219 -25.59 -6.37 8.64
CA LEU A 219 -26.82 -6.34 7.83
C LEU A 219 -26.81 -5.25 6.76
N THR A 220 -26.12 -4.14 7.02
CA THR A 220 -25.99 -2.96 6.14
C THR A 220 -24.72 -2.97 5.30
N ALA A 221 -23.86 -3.98 5.45
CA ALA A 221 -22.64 -4.11 4.65
C ALA A 221 -22.99 -4.26 3.15
N THR A 222 -22.44 -3.39 2.32
CA THR A 222 -22.77 -3.30 0.88
C THR A 222 -22.06 -4.34 0.02
N GLY A 223 -20.99 -4.96 0.54
CA GLY A 223 -20.21 -5.98 -0.15
C GLY A 223 -20.98 -7.27 -0.41
N THR A 224 -20.87 -7.81 -1.63
CA THR A 224 -21.49 -9.09 -2.04
C THR A 224 -21.12 -10.23 -1.09
N PHE A 225 -19.87 -10.27 -0.62
CA PHE A 225 -19.42 -11.25 0.36
C PHE A 225 -20.22 -11.23 1.67
N TRP A 226 -20.40 -10.04 2.28
CA TRP A 226 -21.12 -9.91 3.55
C TRP A 226 -22.59 -10.26 3.39
N ARG A 227 -23.16 -9.91 2.24
CA ARG A 227 -24.52 -10.30 1.83
C ARG A 227 -24.66 -11.82 1.74
N ASP A 228 -23.74 -12.47 1.04
CA ASP A 228 -23.68 -13.92 0.87
C ASP A 228 -23.57 -14.64 2.20
N LEU A 229 -22.63 -14.21 3.04
CA LEU A 229 -22.37 -14.81 4.34
C LEU A 229 -23.58 -14.68 5.26
N ARG A 230 -24.20 -13.49 5.28
CA ARG A 230 -25.48 -13.25 5.95
C ARG A 230 -26.57 -14.18 5.41
N ASP A 231 -26.67 -14.36 4.10
CA ASP A 231 -27.71 -15.19 3.50
C ASP A 231 -27.49 -16.69 3.77
N PHE A 232 -26.25 -17.15 3.94
CA PHE A 232 -25.94 -18.49 4.45
C PHE A 232 -26.43 -18.67 5.89
N VAL A 233 -26.13 -17.70 6.76
CA VAL A 233 -26.53 -17.74 8.16
C VAL A 233 -28.06 -17.65 8.31
N ARG A 234 -28.73 -16.77 7.56
CA ARG A 234 -30.19 -16.68 7.54
C ARG A 234 -30.84 -17.99 7.07
N ARG A 235 -30.30 -18.63 6.02
CA ARG A 235 -30.81 -19.92 5.56
C ARG A 235 -30.60 -21.05 6.57
N ALA A 236 -29.54 -21.01 7.38
CA ALA A 236 -29.32 -21.96 8.47
C ALA A 236 -30.41 -21.85 9.56
N LEU A 237 -31.01 -20.66 9.68
CA LEU A 237 -32.03 -20.31 10.66
C LEU A 237 -33.47 -20.39 10.11
N GLN A 238 -33.65 -21.01 8.95
CA GLN A 238 -34.96 -21.17 8.32
C GLN A 238 -35.34 -22.65 8.21
N LYS A 239 -36.65 -22.91 8.14
CA LYS A 239 -37.20 -24.22 7.79
C LYS A 239 -36.68 -24.68 6.42
N ASP A 240 -36.62 -26.00 6.23
CA ASP A 240 -36.28 -26.58 4.92
C ASP A 240 -37.41 -26.37 3.89
N SER A 241 -37.16 -26.76 2.64
CA SER A 241 -38.15 -26.66 1.56
C SER A 241 -39.43 -27.47 1.83
N LEU A 242 -39.40 -28.36 2.82
CA LEU A 242 -40.52 -29.19 3.27
C LEU A 242 -41.13 -28.66 4.58
N GLY A 243 -40.76 -27.45 5.02
CA GLY A 243 -41.28 -26.80 6.21
C GLY A 243 -40.74 -27.35 7.54
N ARG A 244 -39.68 -28.16 7.52
CA ARG A 244 -39.14 -28.85 8.71
C ARG A 244 -37.97 -28.11 9.32
N ARG A 245 -37.83 -28.20 10.64
CA ARG A 245 -36.60 -27.85 11.37
C ARG A 245 -35.60 -28.98 11.14
N ASN A 246 -34.64 -28.78 10.25
CA ASN A 246 -33.67 -29.80 9.87
C ASN A 246 -32.28 -29.46 10.46
N PRO A 247 -31.89 -30.09 11.59
CA PRO A 247 -30.61 -29.79 12.24
C PRO A 247 -29.40 -30.07 11.35
N SER A 248 -29.44 -31.15 10.56
CA SER A 248 -28.34 -31.51 9.66
C SER A 248 -28.11 -30.43 8.60
N ARG A 249 -29.19 -29.95 7.95
CA ARG A 249 -29.10 -28.85 6.99
C ARG A 249 -28.56 -27.57 7.63
N ALA A 250 -29.06 -27.22 8.81
CA ALA A 250 -28.64 -26.03 9.52
C ALA A 250 -27.15 -26.09 9.90
N LEU A 251 -26.69 -27.24 10.42
CA LEU A 251 -25.28 -27.48 10.76
C LEU A 251 -24.37 -27.41 9.53
N HIS A 252 -24.79 -27.94 8.38
CA HIS A 252 -24.03 -27.83 7.14
C HIS A 252 -23.91 -26.37 6.66
N LEU A 253 -25.01 -25.62 6.70
CA LEU A 253 -25.01 -24.20 6.34
C LEU A 253 -24.18 -23.36 7.32
N ALA A 254 -24.25 -23.66 8.61
CA ALA A 254 -23.43 -23.04 9.65
C ALA A 254 -21.93 -23.32 9.39
N ALA A 255 -21.53 -24.57 9.19
CA ALA A 255 -20.15 -24.92 8.88
C ALA A 255 -19.65 -24.30 7.56
N ALA A 256 -20.50 -24.19 6.55
CA ALA A 256 -20.19 -23.47 5.31
C ALA A 256 -19.96 -21.97 5.55
N GLY A 257 -20.85 -21.32 6.32
CA GLY A 257 -20.66 -19.95 6.76
C GLY A 257 -19.37 -19.78 7.56
N TYR A 258 -19.06 -20.73 8.44
CA TYR A 258 -17.89 -20.68 9.31
C TYR A 258 -16.58 -20.70 8.50
N THR A 259 -16.53 -21.57 7.49
CA THR A 259 -15.39 -21.68 6.56
C THR A 259 -15.17 -20.37 5.82
N ARG A 260 -16.25 -19.72 5.34
CA ARG A 260 -16.20 -18.42 4.66
C ARG A 260 -15.72 -17.31 5.59
N ALA A 261 -16.25 -17.25 6.81
CA ALA A 261 -15.87 -16.26 7.81
C ALA A 261 -14.38 -16.40 8.19
N SER A 262 -13.90 -17.63 8.37
CA SER A 262 -12.49 -17.91 8.71
C SER A 262 -11.52 -17.46 7.60
N LEU A 263 -11.89 -17.69 6.34
CA LEU A 263 -11.12 -17.24 5.17
C LEU A 263 -10.97 -15.71 5.12
N VAL A 264 -12.03 -14.98 5.48
CA VAL A 264 -12.01 -13.52 5.55
C VAL A 264 -11.25 -13.01 6.75
N GLY A 265 -11.30 -13.70 7.90
CA GLY A 265 -10.42 -13.41 9.03
C GLY A 265 -8.93 -13.50 8.66
N GLU A 266 -8.54 -14.53 7.90
CA GLU A 266 -7.16 -14.66 7.42
C GLU A 266 -6.78 -13.57 6.39
N LYS A 267 -7.69 -13.20 5.49
CA LYS A 267 -7.49 -12.08 4.56
C LYS A 267 -7.32 -10.77 5.32
N ALA A 268 -8.21 -10.48 6.28
CA ALA A 268 -8.18 -9.33 7.15
C ALA A 268 -6.85 -9.22 7.90
N ARG A 269 -6.38 -10.32 8.50
CA ARG A 269 -5.08 -10.40 9.18
C ARG A 269 -3.93 -10.03 8.26
N ARG A 270 -3.92 -10.52 7.01
CA ARG A 270 -2.88 -10.22 6.01
C ARG A 270 -2.91 -8.76 5.56
N VAL A 271 -4.11 -8.22 5.29
CA VAL A 271 -4.30 -6.81 4.96
C VAL A 271 -3.71 -5.95 6.08
N ARG A 272 -4.05 -6.26 7.33
CA ARG A 272 -3.51 -5.57 8.51
C ARG A 272 -1.99 -5.65 8.60
N THR A 273 -1.41 -6.85 8.57
CA THR A 273 0.05 -7.03 8.68
C THR A 273 0.78 -6.27 7.58
N LYS A 274 0.26 -6.32 6.36
CA LYS A 274 0.88 -5.63 5.24
C LYS A 274 0.74 -4.12 5.35
N ALA A 275 -0.44 -3.61 5.70
CA ALA A 275 -0.65 -2.18 5.91
C ALA A 275 0.31 -1.65 7.00
N LYS A 276 0.48 -2.40 8.09
CA LYS A 276 1.48 -2.10 9.11
C LYS A 276 2.90 -2.03 8.54
N ASN A 277 3.35 -3.06 7.82
CA ASN A 277 4.71 -3.10 7.26
C ASN A 277 4.96 -1.95 6.28
N VAL A 278 3.99 -1.65 5.41
CA VAL A 278 4.08 -0.53 4.46
C VAL A 278 4.12 0.80 5.19
N LYS A 279 3.28 0.99 6.23
CA LYS A 279 3.30 2.18 7.09
C LYS A 279 4.69 2.38 7.71
N GLU A 280 5.22 1.36 8.38
CA GLU A 280 6.54 1.41 9.02
C GLU A 280 7.64 1.75 8.01
N TYR A 281 7.56 1.20 6.80
CA TYR A 281 8.49 1.50 5.71
C TYR A 281 8.44 2.98 5.29
N LEU A 282 7.23 3.52 5.09
CA LEU A 282 7.03 4.92 4.70
C LEU A 282 7.49 5.88 5.81
N GLU A 283 7.25 5.54 7.07
CA GLU A 283 7.71 6.32 8.24
C GLU A 283 9.24 6.34 8.34
N GLN A 284 9.90 5.21 8.07
CA GLN A 284 11.36 5.14 8.03
C GLN A 284 11.94 6.00 6.90
N ALA A 285 11.41 5.87 5.68
CA ALA A 285 11.82 6.70 4.55
C ALA A 285 11.61 8.20 4.83
N ASN A 286 10.49 8.55 5.46
CA ASN A 286 10.19 9.93 5.87
C ASN A 286 11.20 10.45 6.90
N SER A 287 11.53 9.62 7.90
CA SER A 287 12.50 9.98 8.95
C SER A 287 13.91 10.18 8.37
N LYS A 288 14.33 9.33 7.43
CA LYS A 288 15.61 9.49 6.72
C LYS A 288 15.63 10.76 5.88
N ALA A 289 14.57 11.07 5.13
CA ALA A 289 14.49 12.30 4.36
C ALA A 289 14.63 13.54 5.25
N ILE A 290 13.97 13.55 6.42
CA ILE A 290 14.11 14.62 7.43
C ILE A 290 15.56 14.70 7.95
N GLU A 291 16.19 13.56 8.22
CA GLU A 291 17.59 13.52 8.68
C GLU A 291 18.55 14.10 7.64
N HIS A 292 18.41 13.71 6.37
CA HIS A 292 19.18 14.26 5.26
C HIS A 292 19.00 15.77 5.13
N PHE A 293 17.76 16.26 5.22
CA PHE A 293 17.48 17.70 5.19
C PHE A 293 18.14 18.45 6.34
N ARG A 294 18.10 17.89 7.56
CA ARG A 294 18.76 18.49 8.73
C ARG A 294 20.27 18.55 8.57
N LYS A 295 20.90 17.46 8.09
CA LYS A 295 22.34 17.41 7.81
C LYS A 295 22.74 18.43 6.74
N ALA A 296 22.04 18.43 5.61
CA ALA A 296 22.29 19.39 4.54
C ALA A 296 22.15 20.83 5.01
N ALA A 297 21.06 21.16 5.73
CA ALA A 297 20.84 22.49 6.26
C ALA A 297 21.94 22.90 7.26
N GLU A 298 22.31 22.01 8.18
CA GLU A 298 23.39 22.28 9.15
C GLU A 298 24.73 22.54 8.47
N VAL A 299 25.07 21.76 7.43
CA VAL A 299 26.31 21.97 6.65
C VAL A 299 26.27 23.34 5.95
N LEU A 300 25.16 23.68 5.29
CA LEU A 300 25.02 24.98 4.62
C LEU A 300 25.07 26.15 5.59
N ASP A 301 24.42 26.04 6.75
CA ASP A 301 24.48 27.06 7.81
C ASP A 301 25.90 27.23 8.35
N ARG A 302 26.61 26.13 8.59
CA ARG A 302 28.02 26.15 9.03
C ARG A 302 28.95 26.80 8.03
N ILE A 303 28.72 26.61 6.73
CA ILE A 303 29.56 27.20 5.68
C ILE A 303 29.23 28.67 5.51
N ALA A 304 27.96 29.00 5.27
CA ALA A 304 27.52 30.35 4.95
C ALA A 304 27.42 31.28 6.18
N GLY A 305 27.46 30.71 7.39
CA GLY A 305 27.40 31.44 8.66
C GLY A 305 26.08 32.20 8.82
N LEU A 306 24.94 31.52 8.78
CA LEU A 306 23.62 32.14 8.71
C LEU A 306 22.94 32.30 10.08
N SER A 307 23.05 31.32 10.99
CA SER A 307 22.23 31.28 12.21
C SER A 307 23.01 31.16 13.52
N LYS A 308 24.07 30.34 13.60
CA LYS A 308 24.77 30.06 14.88
C LYS A 308 26.27 29.81 14.77
N TYR A 309 26.79 29.51 13.58
CA TYR A 309 28.18 29.16 13.39
C TYR A 309 28.99 30.30 12.80
N LYS A 310 30.26 30.40 13.19
CA LYS A 310 31.20 31.23 12.43
C LYS A 310 31.43 30.51 11.09
N GLY A 311 31.02 31.10 9.96
CA GLY A 311 31.09 30.53 8.59
C GLY A 311 32.49 30.06 8.13
N VAL A 312 32.70 29.71 6.87
CA VAL A 312 34.08 29.59 6.35
C VAL A 312 34.79 30.95 6.44
N TYR A 313 36.13 30.96 6.56
CA TYR A 313 36.94 32.17 6.74
C TYR A 313 36.54 33.32 5.81
N ALA A 314 36.30 33.02 4.53
CA ALA A 314 35.85 33.98 3.53
C ALA A 314 34.54 34.71 3.91
N PHE A 315 33.55 33.98 4.42
CA PHE A 315 32.26 34.55 4.82
C PHE A 315 32.32 35.25 6.19
N ARG A 316 33.22 34.83 7.09
CA ARG A 316 33.44 35.51 8.39
C ARG A 316 34.03 36.90 8.22
N LYS A 317 34.93 37.08 7.26
CA LYS A 317 35.67 38.33 7.04
C LYS A 317 35.01 39.27 6.00
N ASN A 318 33.83 38.91 5.48
CA ASN A 318 33.16 39.64 4.40
C ASN A 318 34.10 39.90 3.20
N ILE A 319 34.89 38.89 2.82
CA ILE A 319 35.84 39.04 1.72
C ILE A 319 35.03 39.12 0.42
N ALA A 320 35.24 40.15 -0.40
CA ALA A 320 34.52 40.33 -1.66
C ALA A 320 34.85 39.25 -2.70
N THR A 321 36.03 38.62 -2.62
CA THR A 321 36.51 37.64 -3.59
C THR A 321 37.18 36.44 -2.92
N LEU A 322 36.79 35.24 -3.34
CA LEU A 322 37.35 33.99 -2.82
C LEU A 322 38.75 33.70 -3.38
N THR A 323 39.63 33.12 -2.55
CA THR A 323 40.82 32.46 -3.08
C THR A 323 40.43 31.18 -3.84
N ARG A 324 41.30 30.72 -4.74
CA ARG A 324 41.04 29.48 -5.50
C ARG A 324 40.88 28.26 -4.59
N SER A 325 41.65 28.17 -3.51
CA SER A 325 41.59 27.08 -2.54
C SER A 325 40.27 27.07 -1.76
N GLU A 326 39.80 28.25 -1.33
CA GLU A 326 38.49 28.37 -0.67
C GLU A 326 37.35 28.02 -1.61
N ALA A 327 37.39 28.49 -2.86
CA ALA A 327 36.36 28.20 -3.84
C ALA A 327 36.26 26.68 -4.14
N LEU A 328 37.41 26.01 -4.30
CA LEU A 328 37.47 24.55 -4.47
C LEU A 328 36.92 23.81 -3.24
N SER A 329 37.29 24.25 -2.04
CA SER A 329 36.82 23.62 -0.79
C SER A 329 35.29 23.71 -0.65
N ILE A 330 34.71 24.88 -0.95
CA ILE A 330 33.25 25.07 -0.90
C ILE A 330 32.56 24.24 -1.98
N SER A 331 33.12 24.16 -3.19
CA SER A 331 32.59 23.32 -4.28
C SER A 331 32.52 21.84 -3.89
N GLU A 332 33.59 21.30 -3.30
CA GLU A 332 33.61 19.91 -2.84
C GLU A 332 32.60 19.64 -1.72
N ILE A 333 32.38 20.62 -0.83
CA ILE A 333 31.34 20.46 0.20
C ILE A 333 29.94 20.50 -0.42
N ASN A 334 29.68 21.41 -1.36
CA ASN A 334 28.38 21.47 -2.07
C ASN A 334 28.08 20.15 -2.79
N LYS A 335 29.07 19.57 -3.47
CA LYS A 335 28.95 18.23 -4.07
C LYS A 335 28.65 17.18 -3.00
N GLY A 336 29.38 17.20 -1.88
CA GLY A 336 29.16 16.29 -0.77
C GLY A 336 27.74 16.34 -0.21
N VAL A 337 27.17 17.54 -0.04
CA VAL A 337 25.77 17.72 0.41
C VAL A 337 24.79 17.15 -0.62
N ILE A 338 25.04 17.38 -1.91
CA ILE A 338 24.14 16.88 -2.96
C ILE A 338 24.17 15.36 -3.03
N GLU A 339 25.36 14.76 -3.13
CA GLU A 339 25.50 13.31 -3.31
C GLU A 339 25.02 12.53 -2.07
N ASN A 340 25.33 13.01 -0.87
CA ASN A 340 25.07 12.25 0.36
C ASN A 340 23.73 12.57 1.02
N ASP A 341 23.17 13.77 0.80
CA ASP A 341 21.96 14.21 1.51
C ASP A 341 20.79 14.52 0.58
N LEU A 342 20.99 15.23 -0.54
CA LEU A 342 19.87 15.64 -1.39
C LEU A 342 19.46 14.58 -2.43
N LYS A 343 20.42 13.89 -3.04
CA LYS A 343 20.14 12.85 -4.04
C LYS A 343 19.38 11.63 -3.50
N PRO A 344 19.67 11.12 -2.28
CA PRO A 344 18.93 10.00 -1.71
C PRO A 344 17.43 10.28 -1.49
N VAL A 345 17.01 11.54 -1.51
CA VAL A 345 15.61 11.91 -1.32
C VAL A 345 14.82 11.65 -2.61
N GLN A 346 13.91 10.69 -2.54
CA GLN A 346 13.18 10.16 -3.71
C GLN A 346 11.71 10.54 -3.76
N ALA A 347 11.06 10.82 -2.61
CA ALA A 347 9.61 10.92 -2.52
C ALA A 347 9.12 12.29 -2.00
N ALA A 348 7.88 12.62 -2.38
CA ALA A 348 7.16 13.76 -1.86
C ALA A 348 6.87 13.58 -0.35
N PRO A 349 6.78 14.68 0.43
CA PRO A 349 6.89 16.07 0.00
C PRO A 349 8.34 16.58 -0.19
N TRP A 350 9.35 15.74 0.10
CA TRP A 350 10.75 16.16 0.21
C TRP A 350 11.50 16.24 -1.12
N LEU A 351 11.07 15.49 -2.15
CA LEU A 351 11.78 15.43 -3.42
C LEU A 351 11.96 16.82 -4.04
N PHE A 352 10.88 17.60 -4.17
CA PHE A 352 10.95 18.89 -4.84
C PHE A 352 11.89 19.88 -4.13
N PRO A 353 11.76 20.14 -2.81
CA PRO A 353 12.70 21.00 -2.09
C PRO A 353 14.16 20.54 -2.19
N ALA A 354 14.41 19.23 -2.23
CA ALA A 354 15.76 18.68 -2.43
C ALA A 354 16.32 19.06 -3.81
N ARG A 355 15.50 18.95 -4.87
CA ARG A 355 15.91 19.33 -6.23
C ARG A 355 16.05 20.85 -6.40
N SER A 356 15.18 21.67 -5.81
CA SER A 356 15.36 23.13 -5.82
C SER A 356 16.66 23.54 -5.11
N ALA A 357 16.97 22.95 -3.95
CA ALA A 357 18.22 23.21 -3.25
C ALA A 357 19.45 22.74 -4.07
N GLU A 358 19.37 21.57 -4.71
CA GLU A 358 20.42 21.08 -5.60
C GLU A 358 20.67 22.03 -6.79
N ALA A 359 19.60 22.58 -7.38
CA ALA A 359 19.69 23.55 -8.48
C ALA A 359 20.42 24.82 -8.04
N LEU A 360 20.08 25.35 -6.86
CA LEU A 360 20.71 26.54 -6.29
C LEU A 360 22.20 26.32 -5.97
N LEU A 361 22.60 25.10 -5.59
CA LEU A 361 23.98 24.80 -5.21
C LEU A 361 24.90 24.52 -6.40
N MET A 362 24.47 23.68 -7.35
CA MET A 362 25.35 23.19 -8.44
C MET A 362 24.84 23.51 -9.85
N GLY A 363 23.62 24.02 -9.97
CA GLY A 363 22.97 24.24 -11.26
C GLY A 363 22.66 22.92 -11.98
N VAL A 364 22.11 23.06 -13.19
CA VAL A 364 21.61 21.92 -13.98
C VAL A 364 22.59 21.53 -15.09
N ASN A 365 23.56 22.40 -15.39
CA ASN A 365 24.46 22.25 -16.55
C ASN A 365 25.42 21.06 -16.45
N LYS A 366 25.75 20.62 -15.23
CA LYS A 366 26.70 19.52 -14.97
C LYS A 366 26.06 18.12 -15.00
N LYS A 367 24.75 18.02 -15.28
CA LYS A 367 23.99 16.76 -15.35
C LYS A 367 24.00 16.16 -16.76
N THR A 368 23.77 14.86 -16.86
CA THR A 368 23.53 14.20 -18.17
C THR A 368 22.21 14.69 -18.79
N ASP A 369 22.01 14.52 -20.09
CA ASP A 369 20.79 15.03 -20.76
C ASP A 369 19.51 14.38 -20.19
N GLU A 370 19.56 13.10 -19.85
CA GLU A 370 18.44 12.39 -19.20
C GLU A 370 18.17 12.91 -17.78
N GLU A 371 19.22 13.16 -17.00
CA GLU A 371 19.09 13.75 -15.66
C GLU A 371 18.55 15.18 -15.74
N LYS A 372 18.99 15.97 -16.72
CA LYS A 372 18.50 17.34 -16.96
C LYS A 372 17.02 17.33 -17.27
N GLU A 373 16.56 16.46 -18.17
CA GLU A 373 15.15 16.36 -18.51
C GLU A 373 14.31 15.99 -17.29
N ARG A 374 14.74 14.97 -16.52
CA ARG A 374 14.02 14.57 -15.30
C ARG A 374 13.99 15.69 -14.27
N PHE A 375 15.12 16.35 -14.06
CA PHE A 375 15.27 17.44 -13.10
C PHE A 375 14.43 18.66 -13.49
N ALA A 376 14.40 19.02 -14.78
CA ALA A 376 13.56 20.08 -15.32
C ALA A 376 12.07 19.78 -15.11
N LYS A 377 11.63 18.54 -15.39
CA LYS A 377 10.24 18.13 -15.13
C LYS A 377 9.88 18.17 -13.64
N THR A 378 10.80 17.84 -12.73
CA THR A 378 10.56 17.97 -11.28
C THR A 378 10.42 19.43 -10.86
N LEU A 379 11.27 20.31 -11.38
CA LEU A 379 11.18 21.75 -11.10
C LEU A 379 9.92 22.37 -11.71
N GLU A 380 9.54 21.95 -12.92
CA GLU A 380 8.28 22.32 -13.57
C GLU A 380 7.08 21.92 -12.72
N ALA A 381 7.05 20.68 -12.24
CA ALA A 381 5.98 20.19 -11.40
C ALA A 381 5.80 21.06 -10.14
N GLY A 382 6.89 21.59 -9.55
CA GLY A 382 6.82 22.51 -8.41
C GLY A 382 6.79 24.01 -8.76
N GLY A 383 6.68 24.38 -10.04
CA GLY A 383 6.54 25.77 -10.48
C GLY A 383 7.82 26.61 -10.49
N GLU A 384 9.01 25.99 -10.46
CA GLU A 384 10.31 26.67 -10.34
C GLU A 384 11.23 26.48 -11.55
N LEU A 385 10.67 26.49 -12.76
CA LEU A 385 11.45 26.44 -14.01
C LEU A 385 12.51 27.54 -14.11
N GLY A 386 12.32 28.68 -13.45
CA GLY A 386 13.29 29.77 -13.42
C GLY A 386 14.67 29.36 -12.86
N LEU A 387 14.72 28.34 -12.00
CA LEU A 387 15.97 27.82 -11.45
C LEU A 387 16.86 27.14 -12.51
N LEU A 388 16.31 26.76 -13.67
CA LEU A 388 17.10 26.16 -14.76
C LEU A 388 18.09 27.15 -15.39
N VAL A 389 17.75 28.44 -15.36
CA VAL A 389 18.53 29.51 -16.02
C VAL A 389 19.22 30.44 -15.01
N GLN A 390 18.88 30.32 -13.73
CA GLN A 390 19.50 31.08 -12.65
C GLN A 390 20.95 30.63 -12.41
N HIS A 391 21.81 31.57 -12.03
CA HIS A 391 23.17 31.24 -11.60
C HIS A 391 23.16 30.51 -10.25
N SER A 392 23.84 29.37 -10.21
CA SER A 392 24.03 28.57 -9.01
C SER A 392 25.20 29.07 -8.15
N ALA A 393 25.29 28.60 -6.91
CA ALA A 393 26.45 28.84 -6.05
C ALA A 393 27.75 28.42 -6.74
N GLU A 394 27.75 27.31 -7.46
CA GLU A 394 28.90 26.84 -8.24
C GLU A 394 29.30 27.79 -9.39
N ASP A 395 28.34 28.42 -10.07
CA ASP A 395 28.64 29.43 -11.09
C ASP A 395 29.33 30.66 -10.48
N TYR A 396 28.86 31.09 -9.30
CA TYR A 396 29.48 32.19 -8.55
C TYR A 396 30.85 31.79 -7.96
N LEU A 397 31.05 30.53 -7.57
CA LEU A 397 32.35 30.01 -7.15
C LEU A 397 33.37 30.09 -8.29
N GLY A 398 32.97 29.76 -9.52
CA GLY A 398 33.81 29.92 -10.72
C GLY A 398 34.24 31.37 -10.97
N ARG A 399 33.36 32.33 -10.64
CA ARG A 399 33.64 33.77 -10.68
C ARG A 399 34.35 34.30 -9.43
N ARG A 400 34.49 33.46 -8.40
CA ARG A 400 35.02 33.80 -7.06
C ARG A 400 34.23 34.90 -6.36
N ASP A 401 32.94 35.04 -6.68
CA ASP A 401 32.05 36.04 -6.08
C ASP A 401 31.46 35.52 -4.77
N THR A 402 32.00 35.99 -3.65
CA THR A 402 31.58 35.55 -2.31
C THR A 402 30.11 35.87 -2.02
N VAL A 403 29.60 37.01 -2.50
CA VAL A 403 28.23 37.44 -2.19
C VAL A 403 27.22 36.57 -2.92
N GLY A 404 27.44 36.32 -4.20
CA GLY A 404 26.60 35.42 -5.01
C GLY A 404 26.56 34.01 -4.43
N VAL A 405 27.72 33.45 -4.03
CA VAL A 405 27.79 32.12 -3.39
C VAL A 405 26.98 32.09 -2.11
N ARG A 406 27.17 33.07 -1.21
CA ARG A 406 26.48 33.12 0.07
C ARG A 406 24.97 33.22 -0.09
N ASN A 407 24.51 34.03 -1.05
CA ASN A 407 23.08 34.21 -1.31
C ASN A 407 22.43 32.90 -1.79
N MET A 408 23.05 32.22 -2.76
CA MET A 408 22.51 30.96 -3.29
C MET A 408 22.52 29.84 -2.23
N MET A 409 23.59 29.74 -1.44
CA MET A 409 23.64 28.80 -0.31
C MET A 409 22.60 29.13 0.78
N GLY A 410 22.38 30.42 1.05
CA GLY A 410 21.37 30.90 1.98
C GLY A 410 19.95 30.60 1.52
N GLU A 411 19.68 30.76 0.23
CA GLU A 411 18.39 30.41 -0.36
C GLU A 411 18.16 28.90 -0.33
N ALA A 412 19.16 28.09 -0.70
CA ALA A 412 19.09 26.64 -0.61
C ALA A 412 18.81 26.18 0.84
N HIS A 413 19.53 26.75 1.81
CA HIS A 413 19.28 26.52 3.23
C HIS A 413 17.84 26.89 3.64
N ALA A 414 17.34 28.05 3.19
CA ALA A 414 15.98 28.48 3.48
C ALA A 414 14.93 27.52 2.90
N ARG A 415 15.16 26.94 1.71
CA ARG A 415 14.27 25.90 1.14
C ARG A 415 14.22 24.65 2.01
N LEU A 416 15.37 24.17 2.47
CA LEU A 416 15.46 22.98 3.32
C LEU A 416 14.80 23.22 4.69
N ILE A 417 15.07 24.35 5.35
CA ILE A 417 14.45 24.69 6.62
C ILE A 417 12.94 24.93 6.46
N GLY A 418 12.52 25.61 5.39
CA GLY A 418 11.11 25.82 5.09
C GLY A 418 10.36 24.51 4.93
N ALA A 419 10.94 23.53 4.22
CA ALA A 419 10.38 22.19 4.09
C ALA A 419 10.32 21.44 5.43
N LEU A 420 11.34 21.57 6.29
CA LEU A 420 11.34 20.96 7.62
C LEU A 420 10.28 21.57 8.55
N GLN A 421 9.97 22.86 8.40
CA GLN A 421 8.96 23.56 9.20
C GLN A 421 7.54 23.32 8.69
N ASN A 422 7.36 23.23 7.37
CA ASN A 422 6.08 22.98 6.74
C ASN A 422 6.25 22.06 5.51
N PRO A 423 6.22 20.72 5.72
CA PRO A 423 6.39 19.75 4.63
C PRO A 423 5.27 19.85 3.59
N ASP A 424 4.04 20.12 4.05
CA ASP A 424 2.82 20.11 3.23
C ASP A 424 2.70 21.36 2.33
N PHE A 425 3.48 22.42 2.61
CA PHE A 425 3.50 23.64 1.77
C PHE A 425 3.86 23.33 0.31
N PHE A 426 4.84 22.43 0.11
CA PHE A 426 5.28 22.04 -1.23
C PHE A 426 4.35 21.01 -1.89
N GLU A 427 3.59 20.25 -1.10
CA GLU A 427 2.57 19.32 -1.60
C GLU A 427 1.46 20.07 -2.35
N THR A 428 1.00 21.20 -1.82
CA THR A 428 -0.05 22.02 -2.46
C THR A 428 0.40 22.73 -3.75
N THR A 429 1.72 22.80 -4.00
CA THR A 429 2.30 23.47 -5.16
C THR A 429 2.60 22.47 -6.28
N VAL A 430 3.03 21.25 -5.92
CA VAL A 430 3.39 20.17 -6.87
C VAL A 430 2.18 19.40 -7.42
N PHE A 431 1.04 19.42 -6.72
CA PHE A 431 -0.17 18.67 -7.09
C PHE A 431 -1.39 19.53 -7.45
N ARG A 432 -1.17 20.82 -7.76
CA ARG A 432 -2.13 21.63 -8.53
C ARG A 432 -1.98 21.32 -10.01
#